data_AF-A0A964NX20-F1
#
_entry.id   AF-A0A964NX20-F1
#
_cell.length_a   1.000
_cell.length_b   1.000
_cell.length_c   1.000
_cell.angle_alpha   90.00
_cell.angle_beta   90.00
_cell.angle_gamma   90.00
#
_symmetry.space_group_name_H-M   'P 1'
#
loop_
_entity.id
_entity.type
_entity.pdbx_description
1 polymer ?
#
loop_
_entity_poly.entity_id
_entity_poly.type
_entity_poly.pdbx_seq_one_letter_code
_entity_poly.pdbx_strand_id
1 'polypeptide(L)' 'MAVRVNFTLPQDLVEALKLQVGEHGRSAFVAQALRLRLAQLERARIDALLEEGYKASFAEDQELARELDGVSADGLDNDD' A
#
# COMPACT_ATOMS: atom_id res chain seq x y z
N MET A 1 -16.99 -20.95 0.34
CA MET A 1 -16.20 -22.17 0.02
C MET A 1 -14.90 -22.14 0.80
N ALA A 2 -14.40 -23.29 1.27
CA ALA A 2 -13.12 -23.40 1.98
C ALA A 2 -12.23 -24.44 1.29
N VAL A 3 -10.93 -24.15 1.18
CA VAL A 3 -9.93 -25.03 0.57
C VAL A 3 -8.92 -25.45 1.64
N ARG A 4 -8.59 -26.75 1.71
CA ARG A 4 -7.57 -27.26 2.63
C ARG A 4 -6.19 -27.07 2.03
N VAL A 5 -5.30 -26.42 2.76
CA VAL A 5 -3.91 -26.18 2.37
C VAL A 5 -2.99 -26.82 3.41
N ASN A 6 -1.95 -27.52 2.96
CA ASN A 6 -0.92 -28.10 3.84
C ASN A 6 0.36 -27.28 3.69
N PHE A 7 0.91 -26.79 4.81
CA PHE A 7 2.17 -26.07 4.85
C PHE A 7 2.86 -26.31 6.19
N THR A 8 4.18 -26.13 6.22
CA THR A 8 4.99 -26.28 7.42
C THR A 8 5.01 -24.98 8.21
N LEU A 9 4.86 -25.08 9.52
CA LEU A 9 4.98 -23.96 10.46
C LEU A 9 6.11 -24.24 11.45
N PRO A 10 6.88 -23.20 11.85
CA PRO A 10 7.79 -23.28 12.98
C PRO A 10 7.10 -23.82 14.24
N GLN A 11 7.81 -24.68 14.99
CA GLN A 11 7.24 -25.37 16.15
C GLN A 11 6.77 -24.39 17.24
N ASP A 12 7.57 -23.36 17.51
CA ASP A 12 7.28 -22.28 18.45
C ASP A 12 5.96 -21.56 18.10
N LEU A 13 5.71 -21.30 16.82
CA LEU A 13 4.45 -20.71 16.38
C LEU A 13 3.26 -21.66 16.58
N VAL A 14 3.44 -22.97 16.36
CA VAL A 14 2.38 -23.96 16.60
C VAL A 14 2.04 -24.04 18.09
N GLU A 15 3.03 -23.99 18.97
CA GLU A 15 2.83 -23.99 20.43
C GLU A 15 2.13 -22.71 20.89
N ALA A 16 2.56 -21.54 20.40
CA ALA A 16 1.90 -20.27 20.68
C ALA A 16 0.44 -20.27 20.20
N LEU A 17 0.18 -20.79 19.00
CA LEU A 17 -1.17 -20.89 18.44
C LEU A 17 -2.07 -21.80 19.29
N LYS A 18 -1.54 -22.93 19.76
CA LYS A 18 -2.26 -23.85 20.66
C LYS A 18 -2.62 -23.18 21.99
N LEU A 19 -1.69 -22.42 22.56
CA LEU A 19 -1.89 -21.74 23.85
C LEU A 19 -2.93 -20.60 23.76
N GLN A 20 -2.87 -19.81 22.69
CA GLN A 20 -3.67 -18.59 22.53
C GLN A 20 -5.11 -18.85 22.03
N VAL A 21 -5.29 -19.86 21.16
CA VAL A 21 -6.52 -20.00 20.37
C VAL A 21 -7.23 -21.34 20.64
N GLY A 22 -6.57 -22.27 21.33
CA GLY A 22 -7.09 -23.61 21.56
C GLY A 22 -7.17 -24.46 20.29
N GLU A 23 -7.95 -25.53 20.32
CA GLU A 23 -7.98 -26.53 19.24
C GLU A 23 -8.82 -26.13 18.02
N HIS A 24 -9.98 -25.53 18.25
CA HIS A 24 -10.97 -25.29 17.18
C HIS A 24 -10.82 -23.93 16.46
N GLY A 25 -10.05 -22.98 17.00
CA GLY A 25 -9.93 -21.64 16.41
C GLY A 25 -8.72 -21.42 15.49
N ARG A 26 -7.84 -22.43 15.34
CA ARG A 26 -6.56 -22.29 14.61
C ARG A 26 -6.74 -21.84 13.15
N SER A 27 -7.66 -22.48 12.43
CA SER A 27 -7.94 -22.13 11.04
C SER A 27 -8.51 -20.71 10.89
N ALA A 28 -9.37 -20.29 11.82
CA ALA A 28 -9.94 -18.94 11.82
C ALA A 28 -8.86 -17.88 12.11
N PHE A 29 -7.97 -18.16 13.06
CA PHE A 29 -6.86 -17.28 13.40
C PHE A 29 -5.89 -17.12 12.22
N VAL A 30 -5.46 -18.23 11.61
CA VAL A 30 -4.57 -18.20 10.44
C VAL A 30 -5.24 -17.44 9.28
N ALA A 31 -6.53 -17.64 9.06
CA ALA A 31 -7.26 -16.91 8.02
C ALA A 31 -7.31 -15.39 8.30
N GLN A 32 -7.51 -14.96 9.55
CA GLN A 32 -7.44 -13.54 9.91
C GLN A 32 -6.03 -12.97 9.72
N ALA A 33 -5.00 -13.68 10.19
CA ALA A 33 -3.61 -13.25 10.05
C ALA A 33 -3.22 -13.10 8.58
N LEU A 34 -3.62 -14.04 7.71
CA LEU A 34 -3.40 -13.96 6.27
C LEU A 34 -4.12 -12.77 5.64
N ARG A 35 -5.39 -12.53 5.97
CA ARG A 35 -6.13 -11.36 5.47
C ARG A 35 -5.47 -10.05 5.86
N LEU A 36 -5.05 -9.94 7.13
CA LEU A 36 -4.35 -8.76 7.63
C LEU A 36 -3.04 -8.54 6.87
N ARG A 37 -2.24 -9.59 6.71
CA ARG A 37 -0.94 -9.48 6.04
C ARG A 37 -1.08 -9.15 4.56
N LEU A 38 -2.04 -9.76 3.85
CA LEU A 38 -2.31 -9.47 2.45
C LEU A 38 -2.78 -8.02 2.25
N ALA A 39 -3.67 -7.52 3.12
CA ALA A 39 -4.11 -6.12 3.05
C ALA A 39 -2.96 -5.14 3.26
N GLN A 40 -2.04 -5.43 4.19
CA GLN A 40 -0.84 -4.62 4.40
C GLN A 40 0.09 -4.61 3.19
N LEU A 41 0.28 -5.78 2.55
CA LEU A 41 1.11 -5.90 1.35
C LEU A 41 0.50 -5.13 0.17
N GLU A 42 -0.82 -5.22 -0.01
CA GLU A 42 -1.51 -4.49 -1.07
C GLU A 42 -1.39 -2.98 -0.86
N ARG A 43 -1.59 -2.51 0.36
CA ARG A 43 -1.41 -1.09 0.68
C ARG A 43 0.02 -0.62 0.43
N ALA A 44 1.01 -1.39 0.87
CA ALA A 44 2.42 -1.06 0.63
C ALA A 44 2.76 -1.02 -0.88
N ARG A 45 2.16 -1.90 -1.68
CA ARG A 45 2.28 -1.89 -3.14
C ARG A 45 1.68 -0.63 -3.74
N ILE A 46 0.48 -0.22 -3.32
CA ILE A 46 -0.19 0.99 -3.80
C ILE A 46 0.63 2.24 -3.43
N ASP A 47 1.11 2.31 -2.18
CA ASP A 47 1.93 3.43 -1.71
C ASP A 47 3.23 3.56 -2.53
N ALA A 48 3.88 2.44 -2.85
CA ALA A 48 5.07 2.43 -3.71
C ALA A 48 4.77 2.89 -5.15
N LEU A 49 3.63 2.48 -5.73
CA LEU A 49 3.20 2.92 -7.05
C LEU A 49 2.86 4.41 -7.08
N LEU A 50 2.26 4.94 -6.01
CA LEU A 50 2.01 6.38 -5.88
C LEU A 50 3.33 7.14 -5.83
N GLU A 51 4.29 6.70 -5.02
CA GLU A 51 5.61 7.33 -4.93
C GLU A 51 6.33 7.33 -6.29
N GLU A 52 6.26 6.23 -7.03
CA GLU A 52 6.82 6.13 -8.38
C GLU A 52 6.11 7.07 -9.38
N GLY A 53 4.78 7.11 -9.35
CA GLY A 53 3.99 8.02 -10.19
C GLY A 53 4.29 9.50 -9.91
N TYR A 54 4.33 9.89 -8.63
CA TYR A 54 4.70 11.25 -8.23
C TYR A 54 6.14 11.60 -8.63
N LYS A 55 7.08 10.66 -8.52
CA LYS A 55 8.47 10.88 -8.98
C LYS A 55 8.56 10.99 -10.50
N ALA A 56 7.78 10.21 -11.25
CA ALA A 56 7.75 10.26 -12.71
C ALA A 56 7.16 11.59 -13.22
N SER A 57 6.08 12.07 -12.60
CA SER A 57 5.43 13.33 -12.97
C SER A 57 6.22 14.57 -12.58
N PHE A 58 7.17 14.48 -11.64
CA PHE A 58 7.97 15.63 -11.21
C PHE A 58 8.81 16.27 -12.34
N ALA A 59 9.27 15.48 -13.31
CA ALA A 59 10.03 16.01 -14.45
C ALA A 59 9.12 16.76 -15.45
N GLU A 60 7.93 16.20 -15.73
CA GLU A 60 6.93 16.82 -16.61
C GLU A 60 6.34 18.08 -15.96
N ASP A 61 6.05 18.04 -14.65
CA ASP A 61 5.53 19.19 -13.90
C ASP A 61 6.54 20.34 -13.84
N GLN A 62 7.85 20.05 -13.75
CA GLN A 62 8.89 21.08 -13.74
C GLN A 62 9.07 21.73 -15.12
N GLU A 63 8.90 20.97 -16.20
CA GLU A 63 8.97 21.47 -17.57
C GLU A 63 7.73 22.33 -17.89
N LEU A 64 6.54 21.85 -17.52
CA LEU A 64 5.29 22.61 -17.65
C LEU A 64 5.30 23.89 -16.80
N ALA A 65 5.81 23.84 -15.57
CA ALA A 65 5.94 25.02 -14.72
C ALA A 65 6.88 26.09 -15.33
N ARG A 66 7.98 25.67 -15.98
CA ARG A 66 8.85 26.61 -16.71
C ARG A 66 8.19 27.19 -17.95
N GLU A 67 7.39 26.40 -18.65
CA GLU A 67 6.62 26.87 -19.82
C GLU A 67 5.54 27.89 -19.40
N LEU A 68 4.90 27.70 -18.25
CA LEU A 68 3.89 28.60 -17.69
C LEU A 68 4.46 29.84 -16.98
N ASP A 69 5.65 29.77 -16.38
CA ASP A 69 6.37 30.94 -15.87
C ASP A 69 6.70 31.94 -17.00
N GLY A 70 6.86 31.45 -18.24
CA GLY A 70 7.01 32.29 -19.43
C GLY A 70 5.71 32.99 -19.88
N VAL A 71 4.55 32.58 -19.35
CA VAL A 71 3.21 33.10 -19.71
C VAL A 71 2.60 33.96 -18.58
N SER A 72 3.23 33.99 -17.41
CA SER A 72 2.70 34.69 -16.23
C SER A 72 3.17 36.15 -16.13
N ALA A 73 2.74 36.99 -17.07
CA ALA A 73 2.82 38.45 -16.91
C ALA A 73 1.81 39.28 -17.75
N ASP A 74 0.87 38.67 -18.49
CA ASP A 74 0.11 39.42 -19.51
C ASP A 74 -1.33 39.79 -19.10
N GLY A 75 -1.57 40.10 -17.82
CA GLY A 75 -2.93 40.42 -17.36
C GLY A 75 -3.09 41.15 -16.02
N LEU A 76 -2.04 41.66 -15.41
CA LEU A 76 -2.11 42.48 -14.18
C LEU A 76 -1.50 43.86 -14.40
N ASP A 77 -2.01 44.59 -15.39
CA ASP A 77 -1.84 46.04 -15.50
C ASP A 77 -3.04 46.54 -16.29
N ASN A 78 -4.10 46.95 -15.60
CA ASN A 78 -5.13 47.91 -16.04
C ASN A 78 -6.26 47.90 -15.00
N ASP A 79 -6.07 48.63 -13.92
CA ASP A 79 -7.17 49.25 -13.15
C ASP A 79 -6.56 50.43 -12.37
N ASP A 80 -6.37 51.55 -13.08
CA ASP A 80 -6.23 52.92 -12.56
C ASP A 80 -7.52 53.70 -12.86
#